data_AF-A0A0Q5V1H0-F1
#
_entry.id   AF-A0A0Q5V1H0-F1
#
_cell.length_a   1.000
_cell.length_b   1.000
_cell.length_c   1.000
_cell.angle_alpha   90.00
_cell.angle_beta   90.00
_cell.angle_gamma   90.00
#
_symmetry.space_group_name_H-M   'P 1'
#
loop_
_entity.id
_entity.type
_entity.pdbx_description
1 polymer ?
#
loop_
_entity_poly.entity_id
_entity_poly.type
_entity_poly.pdbx_seq_one_letter_code
_entity_poly.pdbx_strand_id
1 'polypeptide(L)'
;MERFIEDAYAEAYGSRIRAHYPTLMSVQDEAGVIYAVVGFRHAAEDALFLEQYLDAPVQAVLGQAVGVPVERSHIAEIGGLASSGQGATVFLFAAMARHLKREGLRFAVATATGELRRIFSRAGLGALEVAKADPARLVDGGGAWGAYYQTDPVVLAGCISTATAPLDHFSEAAPVGRAVRTRLHFEDRG
;
A
#
# COMPACT_ATOMS: atom_id res chain seq x y z
N MET A 1 6.53 -13.26 7.10
CA MET A 1 5.84 -12.45 6.08
C MET A 1 6.66 -11.22 5.72
N GLU A 2 7.17 -10.48 6.70
CA GLU A 2 8.10 -9.36 6.47
C GLU A 2 9.31 -9.76 5.62
N ARG A 3 9.95 -10.90 5.94
CA ARG A 3 11.06 -11.45 5.14
C ARG A 3 10.71 -11.60 3.65
N PHE A 4 9.46 -11.95 3.32
CA PHE A 4 9.04 -12.05 1.91
C PHE A 4 9.02 -10.67 1.22
N ILE A 5 8.63 -9.62 1.95
CA ILE A 5 8.67 -8.24 1.46
C ILE A 5 10.13 -7.79 1.31
N GLU A 6 10.96 -8.04 2.31
CA GLU A 6 12.39 -7.70 2.30
C GLU A 6 13.11 -8.39 1.15
N ASP A 7 12.90 -9.69 0.96
CA ASP A 7 13.49 -10.48 -0.11
C ASP A 7 13.04 -9.96 -1.49
N ALA A 8 11.74 -9.67 -1.66
CA ALA A 8 11.22 -9.13 -2.92
C ALA A 8 11.79 -7.74 -3.26
N TYR A 9 11.93 -6.85 -2.27
CA TYR A 9 12.53 -5.53 -2.48
C TYR A 9 14.05 -5.61 -2.65
N ALA A 10 14.73 -6.58 -2.01
CA ALA A 10 16.14 -6.85 -2.22
C ALA A 10 16.41 -7.37 -3.63
N GLU A 11 15.58 -8.29 -4.12
CA GLU A 11 15.65 -8.82 -5.49
C GLU A 11 15.37 -7.74 -6.53
N ALA A 12 14.29 -6.96 -6.36
CA ALA A 12 13.87 -5.97 -7.35
C ALA A 12 14.78 -4.73 -7.40
N TYR A 13 15.32 -4.30 -6.26
CA TYR A 13 15.98 -3.00 -6.13
C TYR A 13 17.38 -3.05 -5.51
N GLY A 14 17.86 -4.22 -5.07
CA GLY A 14 19.10 -4.31 -4.28
C GLY A 14 18.98 -3.63 -2.91
N SER A 15 17.75 -3.46 -2.41
CA SER A 15 17.49 -2.74 -1.17
C SER A 15 17.81 -3.58 0.07
N ARG A 16 17.95 -2.91 1.21
CA ARG A 16 18.12 -3.50 2.54
C ARG A 16 17.17 -2.83 3.52
N ILE A 17 15.91 -2.71 3.10
CA ILE A 17 14.87 -2.11 3.92
C ILE A 17 14.46 -3.04 5.05
N ARG A 18 14.04 -2.43 6.15
CA ARG A 18 13.35 -3.11 7.26
C ARG A 18 11.89 -2.67 7.22
N ALA A 19 11.12 -3.34 6.37
CA ALA A 19 9.75 -2.96 6.05
C ALA A 19 8.78 -3.44 7.14
N HIS A 20 8.84 -2.83 8.32
CA HIS A 20 7.99 -3.19 9.44
C HIS A 20 6.65 -2.47 9.34
N TYR A 21 5.60 -3.23 9.05
CA TYR A 21 4.22 -2.77 9.17
C TYR A 21 3.54 -3.58 10.28
N PRO A 22 2.79 -2.94 11.18
CA PRO A 22 2.15 -3.61 12.32
C PRO A 22 1.08 -4.61 11.87
N THR A 23 0.51 -4.41 10.67
CA THR A 23 -0.45 -5.34 10.08
C THR A 23 -0.07 -5.66 8.64
N LEU A 24 -0.13 -6.94 8.31
CA LEU A 24 0.11 -7.47 6.97
C LEU A 24 -1.13 -8.19 6.47
N MET A 25 -1.45 -8.02 5.19
CA MET A 25 -2.47 -8.80 4.50
C MET A 25 -1.79 -9.59 3.37
N SER A 26 -2.15 -10.87 3.25
CA SER A 26 -1.64 -11.73 2.17
C SER A 26 -2.75 -12.42 1.40
N VAL A 27 -2.51 -12.66 0.12
CA VAL A 27 -3.30 -13.58 -0.73
C VAL A 27 -2.60 -14.93 -0.77
N GLN A 28 -3.33 -16.00 -0.45
CA GLN A 28 -2.79 -17.36 -0.43
C GLN A 28 -3.77 -18.36 -1.04
N ASP A 29 -3.27 -19.44 -1.66
CA ASP A 29 -4.14 -20.58 -2.00
C ASP A 29 -4.44 -21.48 -0.79
N GLU A 30 -5.17 -22.57 -1.03
CA GLU A 30 -5.50 -23.58 -0.01
C GLU A 30 -4.27 -24.28 0.55
N ALA A 31 -3.22 -24.45 -0.27
CA ALA A 31 -1.95 -25.05 0.12
C ALA A 31 -1.06 -24.08 0.93
N GLY A 32 -1.44 -22.81 1.04
CA GLY A 32 -0.71 -21.78 1.78
C GLY A 32 0.38 -21.08 0.96
N VAL A 33 0.40 -21.26 -0.37
CA VAL A 33 1.32 -20.55 -1.26
C VAL A 33 0.92 -19.08 -1.29
N ILE A 34 1.86 -18.19 -0.96
CA ILE A 34 1.66 -16.74 -0.93
C ILE A 34 1.83 -16.19 -2.34
N TYR A 35 0.80 -15.51 -2.85
CA TYR A 35 0.83 -14.84 -4.14
C TYR A 35 1.11 -13.35 -4.04
N ALA A 36 0.65 -12.72 -2.96
CA ALA A 36 0.86 -11.30 -2.72
C ALA A 36 0.78 -10.99 -1.22
N VAL A 37 1.49 -9.95 -0.82
CA VAL A 37 1.59 -9.43 0.54
C VAL A 37 1.61 -7.92 0.48
N VAL A 38 0.94 -7.27 1.42
CA VAL A 38 0.99 -5.83 1.61
C VAL A 38 0.92 -5.53 3.10
N GLY A 39 1.66 -4.52 3.53
CA GLY A 39 1.58 -3.97 4.87
C GLY A 39 0.75 -2.70 4.93
N PHE A 40 0.13 -2.47 6.09
CA PHE A 40 -0.52 -1.21 6.37
C PHE A 40 -0.40 -0.81 7.84
N ARG A 41 -0.56 0.48 8.09
CA ARG A 41 -0.61 1.10 9.43
C ARG A 41 -1.63 2.22 9.47
N HIS A 42 -2.19 2.49 10.64
CA HIS A 42 -3.18 3.54 10.83
C HIS A 42 -2.49 4.84 11.25
N ALA A 43 -2.87 5.95 10.61
CA ALA A 43 -2.29 7.26 10.94
C ALA A 43 -2.70 7.75 12.35
N ALA A 44 -3.71 7.13 12.96
CA ALA A 44 -4.12 7.43 14.33
C ALA A 44 -3.15 6.88 15.40
N GLU A 45 -2.41 5.82 15.08
CA GLU A 45 -1.50 5.18 16.03
C GLU A 45 -0.14 5.87 16.06
N ASP A 46 0.40 6.18 14.88
CA ASP A 46 1.74 6.75 14.73
C ASP A 46 1.86 7.66 13.50
N ALA A 47 3.02 8.32 13.39
CA ALA A 47 3.43 8.99 12.16
C ALA A 47 3.58 7.99 11.01
N LEU A 48 3.19 8.40 9.80
CA LEU A 48 3.33 7.55 8.62
C LEU A 48 4.73 7.70 8.02
N PHE A 49 5.25 6.66 7.38
CA PHE A 49 6.58 6.76 6.75
C PHE A 49 6.59 7.82 5.65
N LEU A 50 5.53 7.88 4.83
CA LEU A 50 5.39 8.83 3.73
C LEU A 50 5.30 10.30 4.17
N GLU A 51 5.04 10.59 5.45
CA GLU A 51 5.02 11.98 5.95
C GLU A 51 6.40 12.63 5.86
N GLN A 52 7.47 11.85 5.78
CA GLN A 52 8.81 12.36 5.50
C GLN A 52 8.91 13.05 4.13
N TYR A 53 8.03 12.70 3.17
CA TYR A 53 7.97 13.32 1.85
C TYR A 53 7.03 14.52 1.76
N LEU A 54 6.31 14.85 2.82
CA LEU A 54 5.28 15.89 2.84
C LEU A 54 5.73 17.11 3.65
N ASP A 55 5.29 18.30 3.26
CA ASP A 55 5.59 19.54 4.00
C ASP A 55 4.68 19.75 5.21
N ALA A 56 3.59 18.98 5.29
CA ALA A 56 2.62 19.02 6.36
C ALA A 56 2.13 17.60 6.70
N PRO A 57 1.54 17.38 7.90
CA PRO A 57 0.94 16.11 8.26
C PRO A 57 -0.07 15.63 7.21
N VAL A 58 -0.17 14.32 7.01
CA VAL A 58 -0.94 13.71 5.92
C VAL A 58 -2.39 14.20 5.89
N GLN A 59 -3.02 14.37 7.06
CA GLN A 59 -4.41 14.78 7.16
C GLN A 59 -4.65 16.22 6.69
N ALA A 60 -3.66 17.11 6.86
CA ALA A 60 -3.73 18.48 6.38
C ALA A 60 -3.60 18.51 4.86
N VAL A 61 -2.66 17.74 4.32
CA VAL A 61 -2.44 17.64 2.87
C VAL A 61 -3.68 17.05 2.18
N LEU A 62 -4.23 15.95 2.72
CA LEU A 62 -5.47 15.38 2.21
C LEU A 62 -6.64 16.36 2.33
N GLY A 63 -6.79 17.03 3.48
CA GLY A 63 -7.89 17.96 3.69
C GLY A 63 -7.88 19.14 2.73
N GLN A 64 -6.70 19.65 2.38
CA GLN A 64 -6.55 20.65 1.32
C GLN A 64 -6.94 20.10 -0.05
N ALA A 65 -6.48 18.89 -0.38
CA ALA A 65 -6.76 18.26 -1.66
C ALA A 65 -8.26 17.94 -1.88
N VAL A 66 -8.97 17.50 -0.84
CA VAL A 66 -10.40 17.15 -0.94
C VAL A 66 -11.34 18.31 -0.59
N GLY A 67 -10.81 19.44 -0.11
CA GLY A 67 -11.58 20.62 0.27
C GLY A 67 -12.41 20.48 1.56
N VAL A 68 -12.15 19.45 2.38
CA VAL A 68 -12.83 19.22 3.66
C VAL A 68 -11.85 18.73 4.72
N PRO A 69 -12.06 19.02 6.02
CA PRO A 69 -11.21 18.48 7.08
C PRO A 69 -11.15 16.95 7.07
N VAL A 70 -9.94 16.40 7.17
CA VAL A 70 -9.71 14.96 7.30
C VAL A 70 -9.07 14.70 8.67
N GLU A 71 -9.53 13.67 9.36
CA GLU A 71 -8.93 13.23 10.62
C GLU A 71 -8.01 12.05 10.38
N ARG A 72 -6.94 11.93 11.18
CA ARG A 72 -5.97 10.83 11.10
C ARG A 72 -6.61 9.45 11.33
N SER A 73 -7.66 9.38 12.15
CA SER A 73 -8.50 8.19 12.39
C SER A 73 -9.13 7.59 11.12
N HIS A 74 -9.20 8.36 10.04
CA HIS A 74 -9.77 7.92 8.77
C HIS A 74 -8.72 7.60 7.71
N ILE A 75 -7.43 7.58 8.05
CA ILE A 75 -6.31 7.43 7.12
C ILE A 75 -5.47 6.19 7.47
N ALA A 76 -5.18 5.37 6.46
CA ALA A 76 -4.21 4.29 6.54
C ALA A 76 -3.08 4.48 5.51
N GLU A 77 -1.85 4.20 5.90
CA GLU A 77 -0.74 4.03 4.97
C GLU A 77 -0.64 2.59 4.52
N ILE A 78 -0.42 2.39 3.22
CA ILE A 78 -0.21 1.11 2.58
C ILE A 78 1.20 1.10 1.98
N GLY A 79 1.94 0.02 2.18
CA GLY A 79 3.19 -0.23 1.49
C GLY A 79 3.72 -1.63 1.73
N GLY A 80 5.02 -1.86 1.48
CA GLY A 80 5.59 -3.20 1.56
C GLY A 80 4.89 -4.20 0.62
N LEU A 81 4.52 -3.75 -0.58
CA LEU A 81 3.83 -4.60 -1.54
C LEU A 81 4.85 -5.55 -2.19
N ALA A 82 4.63 -6.84 -2.02
CA ALA A 82 5.35 -7.90 -2.74
C ALA A 82 4.31 -8.81 -3.40
N SER A 83 4.45 -9.07 -4.70
CA SER A 83 3.45 -9.82 -5.46
C SER A 83 4.08 -10.59 -6.61
N SER A 84 3.56 -11.78 -6.86
CA SER A 84 3.91 -12.67 -7.97
C SER A 84 3.22 -12.31 -9.30
N GLY A 85 2.34 -11.29 -9.32
CA GLY A 85 1.72 -10.82 -10.56
C GLY A 85 0.62 -9.77 -10.38
N GLN A 86 0.28 -9.07 -11.47
CA GLN A 86 -0.69 -7.97 -11.47
C GLN A 86 -2.08 -8.38 -10.97
N GLY A 87 -2.54 -9.60 -11.30
CA GLY A 87 -3.84 -10.10 -10.84
C GLY A 87 -3.92 -10.28 -9.32
N ALA A 88 -2.87 -10.85 -8.71
CA ALA A 88 -2.79 -11.01 -7.26
C ALA A 88 -2.71 -9.66 -6.54
N THR A 89 -2.01 -8.68 -7.15
CA THR A 89 -1.95 -7.30 -6.65
C THR A 89 -3.34 -6.67 -6.60
N VAL A 90 -4.09 -6.66 -7.70
CA VAL A 90 -5.43 -6.04 -7.75
C VAL A 90 -6.39 -6.71 -6.77
N PHE A 91 -6.37 -8.05 -6.68
CA PHE A 91 -7.18 -8.78 -5.71
C PHE A 91 -6.82 -8.44 -4.26
N LEU A 92 -5.53 -8.30 -3.96
CA LEU A 92 -5.07 -7.90 -2.63
C LEU A 92 -5.55 -6.48 -2.27
N PHE A 93 -5.45 -5.52 -3.19
CA PHE A 93 -5.98 -4.17 -2.98
C PHE A 93 -7.50 -4.16 -2.80
N ALA A 94 -8.23 -5.04 -3.49
CA ALA A 94 -9.68 -5.21 -3.30
C ALA A 94 -10.02 -5.67 -1.89
N ALA A 95 -9.36 -6.73 -1.43
CA ALA A 95 -9.57 -7.27 -0.09
C ALA A 95 -9.20 -6.25 1.00
N MET A 96 -8.08 -5.54 0.81
CA MET A 96 -7.62 -4.49 1.71
C MET A 96 -8.58 -3.30 1.75
N ALA A 97 -9.02 -2.78 0.61
CA ALA A 97 -10.00 -1.69 0.57
C ALA A 97 -11.29 -2.05 1.30
N ARG A 98 -11.80 -3.28 1.12
CA ARG A 98 -12.98 -3.77 1.86
C ARG A 98 -12.71 -3.88 3.36
N HIS A 99 -11.53 -4.34 3.77
CA HIS A 99 -11.16 -4.45 5.17
C HIS A 99 -11.08 -3.07 5.84
N LEU A 100 -10.32 -2.14 5.26
CA LEU A 100 -10.17 -0.77 5.77
C LEU A 100 -11.52 -0.04 5.80
N LYS A 101 -12.39 -0.25 4.80
CA LYS A 101 -13.76 0.29 4.81
C LYS A 101 -14.57 -0.20 6.00
N ARG A 102 -14.47 -1.48 6.36
CA ARG A 102 -15.18 -2.05 7.53
C ARG A 102 -14.63 -1.51 8.85
N GLU A 103 -13.36 -1.13 8.88
CA GLU A 103 -12.73 -0.45 10.02
C GLU A 103 -13.08 1.05 10.10
N GLY A 104 -13.83 1.58 9.13
CA GLY A 104 -14.27 2.99 9.11
C GLY A 104 -13.27 3.94 8.46
N LEU A 105 -12.18 3.45 7.88
CA LEU A 105 -11.20 4.27 7.18
C LEU A 105 -11.82 4.83 5.88
N ARG A 106 -11.45 6.08 5.55
CA ARG A 106 -11.92 6.77 4.34
C ARG A 106 -10.84 6.91 3.28
N PHE A 107 -9.59 7.04 3.70
CA PHE A 107 -8.46 7.30 2.81
C PHE A 107 -7.35 6.26 3.01
N ALA A 108 -6.79 5.84 1.89
CA ALA A 108 -5.58 5.05 1.84
C ALA A 108 -4.49 5.86 1.13
N VAL A 109 -3.31 5.95 1.72
CA VAL A 109 -2.15 6.64 1.16
C VAL A 109 -1.01 5.66 0.96
N ALA A 110 -0.22 5.84 -0.10
CA ALA A 110 0.88 4.94 -0.42
C ALA A 110 2.00 5.66 -1.17
N THR A 111 3.23 5.20 -1.02
CA THR A 111 4.31 5.54 -1.95
C THR A 111 4.35 4.51 -3.06
N ALA A 112 4.00 4.91 -4.28
CA ALA A 112 3.82 4.01 -5.42
C ALA A 112 4.84 4.29 -6.52
N THR A 113 5.43 3.22 -7.04
CA THR A 113 6.30 3.26 -8.23
C THR A 113 5.51 3.58 -9.50
N GLY A 114 6.19 3.95 -10.58
CA GLY A 114 5.57 4.12 -11.92
C GLY A 114 4.76 2.91 -12.40
N GLU A 115 5.20 1.69 -12.06
CA GLU A 115 4.46 0.47 -12.41
C GLU A 115 3.16 0.33 -11.63
N LEU A 116 3.22 0.53 -10.31
CA LEU A 116 2.04 0.41 -9.45
C LEU A 116 0.98 1.47 -9.81
N ARG A 117 1.41 2.70 -10.14
CA ARG A 117 0.55 3.75 -10.71
C ARG A 117 -0.22 3.28 -11.94
N ARG A 118 0.46 2.59 -12.88
CA ARG A 118 -0.17 2.05 -14.09
C ARG A 118 -1.19 0.96 -13.77
N ILE A 119 -0.89 0.08 -12.81
CA ILE A 119 -1.82 -0.96 -12.36
C ILE A 119 -3.10 -0.32 -11.80
N PHE A 120 -2.98 0.67 -10.91
CA PHE A 120 -4.13 1.36 -10.33
C PHE A 120 -4.97 2.09 -11.38
N SER A 121 -4.31 2.82 -12.29
CA SER A 121 -4.99 3.50 -13.39
C SER A 121 -5.78 2.52 -14.27
N ARG A 122 -5.19 1.38 -14.66
CA ARG A 122 -5.86 0.34 -15.46
C ARG A 122 -7.02 -0.33 -14.73
N ALA A 123 -6.93 -0.48 -13.42
CA ALA A 123 -7.99 -1.05 -12.58
C ALA A 123 -9.12 -0.04 -12.26
N GLY A 124 -9.03 1.20 -12.75
CA GLY A 124 -10.02 2.24 -12.43
C GLY A 124 -9.93 2.74 -10.98
N LEU A 125 -8.82 2.45 -10.29
CA LEU A 125 -8.55 2.93 -8.95
C LEU A 125 -8.02 4.35 -9.03
N GLY A 126 -8.95 5.31 -9.08
CA GLY A 126 -8.62 6.72 -9.02
C GLY A 126 -7.78 7.02 -7.78
N ALA A 127 -6.59 7.56 -7.99
CA ALA A 127 -5.70 8.03 -6.94
C ALA A 127 -5.22 9.43 -7.31
N LEU A 128 -5.16 10.30 -6.30
CA LEU A 128 -4.59 11.62 -6.40
C LEU A 128 -3.08 11.53 -6.13
N GLU A 129 -2.27 12.08 -7.02
CA GLU A 129 -0.85 12.31 -6.73
C GLU A 129 -0.70 13.52 -5.81
N VAL A 130 -0.06 13.30 -4.65
CA VAL A 130 0.03 14.27 -3.56
C VAL A 130 1.40 14.95 -3.54
N ALA A 131 2.45 14.17 -3.73
CA ALA A 131 3.83 14.66 -3.69
C ALA A 131 4.77 13.66 -4.38
N LYS A 132 5.95 14.14 -4.80
CA LYS A 132 7.05 13.25 -5.18
C LYS A 132 7.66 12.62 -3.93
N ALA A 133 8.04 11.34 -4.01
CA ALA A 133 8.80 10.70 -2.94
C ALA A 133 10.29 10.99 -3.15
N ASP A 134 10.69 12.22 -2.84
CA ASP A 134 12.08 12.68 -2.98
C ASP A 134 12.98 12.01 -1.92
N PRO A 135 13.96 11.18 -2.30
CA PRO A 135 14.85 10.52 -1.36
C PRO A 135 15.72 11.49 -0.57
N ALA A 136 15.95 12.73 -1.06
CA ALA A 136 16.71 13.74 -0.34
C ALA A 136 16.03 14.18 0.98
N ARG A 137 14.75 13.84 1.17
CA ARG A 137 14.01 14.08 2.41
C ARG A 137 14.23 13.01 3.49
N LEU A 138 14.86 11.89 3.14
CA LEU A 138 15.20 10.83 4.10
C LEU A 138 16.57 11.07 4.74
N VAL A 139 16.73 10.63 5.98
CA VAL A 139 17.97 10.76 6.76
C VAL A 139 19.18 10.13 6.05
N ASP A 140 18.97 8.99 5.38
CA ASP A 140 20.00 8.25 4.65
C ASP A 140 20.03 8.59 3.14
N GLY A 141 19.26 9.60 2.71
CA GLY A 141 19.12 9.93 1.28
C GLY A 141 18.51 8.80 0.44
N GLY A 142 17.77 7.87 1.06
CA GLY A 142 17.21 6.71 0.38
C GLY A 142 18.19 5.57 0.13
N GLY A 143 19.40 5.61 0.69
CA GLY A 143 20.44 4.61 0.48
C GLY A 143 20.01 3.17 0.81
N ALA A 144 19.20 2.97 1.85
CA ALA A 144 18.67 1.66 2.20
C ALA A 144 17.71 1.07 1.15
N TRP A 145 17.13 1.90 0.27
CA TRP A 145 16.15 1.49 -0.73
C TRP A 145 16.78 1.08 -2.08
N GLY A 146 18.11 1.18 -2.21
CA GLY A 146 18.82 0.79 -3.43
C GLY A 146 18.31 1.55 -4.67
N ALA A 147 17.93 0.82 -5.71
CA ALA A 147 17.42 1.38 -6.96
C ALA A 147 15.93 1.81 -6.92
N TYR A 148 15.23 1.67 -5.80
CA TYR A 148 13.79 1.96 -5.70
C TYR A 148 13.41 3.35 -6.20
N TYR A 149 14.17 4.39 -5.85
CA TYR A 149 13.88 5.77 -6.28
C TYR A 149 14.10 6.02 -7.76
N GLN A 150 14.80 5.14 -8.48
CA GLN A 150 14.92 5.20 -9.94
C GLN A 150 13.57 4.89 -10.63
N THR A 151 12.60 4.35 -9.89
CA THR A 151 11.24 4.09 -10.39
C THR A 151 10.30 5.31 -10.39
N ASP A 152 10.84 6.49 -10.05
CA ASP A 152 10.09 7.74 -9.87
C ASP A 152 8.87 7.54 -8.95
N PRO A 153 9.08 7.14 -7.67
CA PRO A 153 7.98 6.91 -6.76
C PRO A 153 7.30 8.22 -6.37
N VAL A 154 5.98 8.17 -6.20
CA VAL A 154 5.17 9.31 -5.74
C VAL A 154 4.25 8.90 -4.60
N VAL A 155 3.88 9.87 -3.76
CA VAL A 155 2.85 9.71 -2.75
C VAL A 155 1.49 9.83 -3.43
N LEU A 156 0.68 8.79 -3.31
CA LEU A 156 -0.69 8.73 -3.79
C LEU A 156 -1.67 8.73 -2.62
N ALA A 157 -2.86 9.29 -2.86
CA ALA A 157 -4.01 9.20 -1.98
C ALA A 157 -5.24 8.68 -2.74
N GLY A 158 -5.87 7.64 -2.22
CA GLY A 158 -7.09 7.06 -2.76
C GLY A 158 -8.23 7.12 -1.75
N CYS A 159 -9.44 7.43 -2.23
CA CYS A 159 -10.65 7.25 -1.43
C CYS A 159 -11.06 5.77 -1.42
N ILE A 160 -11.23 5.21 -0.24
CA ILE A 160 -11.49 3.77 -0.07
C ILE A 160 -12.86 3.40 -0.66
N SER A 161 -13.88 4.24 -0.48
CA SER A 161 -15.22 3.96 -1.01
C SER A 161 -15.24 3.91 -2.53
N THR A 162 -14.50 4.80 -3.21
CA THR A 162 -14.40 4.80 -4.67
C THR A 162 -13.54 3.65 -5.18
N ALA A 163 -12.52 3.24 -4.43
CA ALA A 163 -11.70 2.08 -4.78
C ALA A 163 -12.47 0.75 -4.68
N THR A 164 -13.46 0.63 -3.77
CA THR A 164 -14.22 -0.62 -3.63
C THR A 164 -15.11 -0.97 -4.83
N ALA A 165 -15.71 0.02 -5.51
CA ALA A 165 -16.69 -0.25 -6.55
C ALA A 165 -16.12 -0.91 -7.82
N PRO A 166 -14.99 -0.45 -8.41
CA PRO A 166 -14.33 -1.17 -9.51
C PRO A 166 -13.86 -2.58 -9.10
N LEU A 167 -13.49 -2.75 -7.82
CA LEU A 167 -12.92 -3.99 -7.29
C LEU A 167 -13.95 -5.06 -6.94
N ASP A 168 -15.23 -4.70 -6.82
CA ASP A 168 -16.34 -5.65 -6.72
C ASP A 168 -16.45 -6.52 -7.99
N HIS A 169 -16.08 -6.00 -9.16
CA HIS A 169 -16.06 -6.78 -10.39
C HIS A 169 -14.93 -7.81 -10.46
N PHE A 170 -13.80 -7.56 -9.80
CA PHE A 170 -12.66 -8.49 -9.75
C PHE A 170 -12.83 -9.61 -8.71
N SER A 171 -13.92 -9.59 -7.93
CA SER A 171 -14.19 -10.53 -6.85
C SER A 171 -14.63 -11.92 -7.31
N GLU A 172 -15.05 -12.08 -8.57
CA GLU A 172 -15.71 -13.31 -9.04
C GLU A 172 -14.77 -14.31 -9.72
N ALA A 173 -13.60 -13.88 -10.18
CA ALA A 173 -12.62 -14.76 -10.81
C ALA A 173 -11.31 -14.75 -10.01
N ALA A 174 -10.93 -15.90 -9.46
CA ALA A 174 -9.68 -16.01 -8.73
C ALA A 174 -8.49 -15.71 -9.68
N PRO A 175 -7.54 -14.83 -9.32
CA PRO A 175 -6.59 -14.24 -10.28
C PRO A 175 -5.58 -15.22 -10.89
N VAL A 176 -5.53 -16.45 -10.37
CA VAL A 176 -4.46 -17.43 -10.62
C VAL A 176 -5.00 -18.78 -11.12
N GLY A 177 -6.26 -18.84 -11.55
CA GLY A 177 -6.90 -20.11 -11.97
C GLY A 177 -7.06 -21.13 -10.84
N ARG A 178 -6.87 -20.71 -9.58
CA ARG A 178 -7.03 -21.49 -8.34
C ARG A 178 -7.77 -20.65 -7.31
N ALA A 179 -8.54 -21.29 -6.43
CA ALA A 179 -9.18 -20.61 -5.31
C ALA A 179 -8.12 -19.97 -4.39
N VAL A 180 -8.28 -18.68 -4.11
CA VAL A 180 -7.40 -17.91 -3.21
C VAL A 180 -8.22 -17.28 -2.09
N ARG A 181 -7.57 -17.07 -0.94
CA ARG A 181 -8.14 -16.41 0.24
C ARG A 181 -7.20 -15.33 0.75
N THR A 182 -7.75 -14.33 1.42
CA THR A 182 -6.96 -13.34 2.15
C THR A 182 -6.80 -13.72 3.61
N ARG A 183 -5.63 -13.39 4.18
CA ARG A 183 -5.33 -13.55 5.60
C ARG A 183 -4.72 -12.27 6.15
N LEU A 184 -5.18 -11.88 7.33
CA LEU A 184 -4.58 -10.82 8.14
C LEU A 184 -3.55 -11.44 9.09
N HIS A 185 -2.43 -10.76 9.23
CA HIS A 185 -1.34 -11.10 10.14
C HIS A 185 -1.01 -9.85 10.93
N PHE A 186 -0.92 -9.99 12.25
CA PHE A 186 -0.56 -8.91 13.15
C PHE A 186 0.86 -9.17 13.63
N GLU A 187 1.64 -8.10 13.80
CA GLU A 187 2.91 -8.20 14.52
C GLU A 187 2.61 -8.53 15.99
N ASP A 188 3.17 -9.63 16.51
CA ASP A 188 3.10 -9.93 17.94
C ASP A 188 3.86 -8.83 18.68
N ARG A 189 3.11 -7.89 19.29
CA ARG A 189 3.68 -6.93 20.25
C ARG A 189 4.07 -7.70 21.52
N GLY A 190 5.22 -8.37 21.46
CA GLY A 190 5.90 -8.98 22.61
C GLY A 190 6.64 -7.97 23.46
#